data_AF-A0A1Y4QJ87-F1
#
_entry.id   AF-A0A1Y4QJ87-F1
#
_cell.length_a   1.000
_cell.length_b   1.000
_cell.length_c   1.000
_cell.angle_alpha   90.00
_cell.angle_beta   90.00
_cell.angle_gamma   90.00
#
_symmetry.space_group_name_H-M   'P 1'
#
loop_
_entity.id
_entity.type
_entity.pdbx_description
1 polymer ?
#
loop_
_entity_poly.entity_id
_entity_poly.type
_entity_poly.pdbx_seq_one_letter_code
_entity_poly.pdbx_strand_id
1 'polypeptide(L)'
;MEKNINFKAKIKEMKYNDEQRYTISGLWITMCGYIVLMFIKEFLTGHYLIHISIDFLVAVFAFYITLHQFIKQYRIIKRYQLKIQSFSIQLIGVIVSIFVIVLTLKSPFDISFLIMVIAYITSQRIMKKEINLKRL
;
A
#
# COMPACT_ATOMS: atom_id res chain seq x y z
N MET A 1 -3.51 -30.23 -28.75
CA MET A 1 -2.40 -29.33 -28.33
C MET A 1 -2.85 -27.88 -28.14
N GLU A 2 -3.68 -27.31 -29.02
CA GLU A 2 -4.15 -25.90 -28.92
C GLU A 2 -4.85 -25.53 -27.60
N LYS A 3 -5.72 -26.41 -27.06
CA LYS A 3 -6.43 -26.17 -25.80
C LYS A 3 -5.49 -25.97 -24.59
N ASN A 4 -4.32 -26.61 -24.63
CA ASN A 4 -3.29 -26.56 -23.57
C ASN A 4 -2.43 -25.28 -23.68
N ILE A 5 -2.22 -24.78 -24.91
CA ILE A 5 -1.51 -23.52 -25.18
C ILE A 5 -2.37 -22.33 -24.73
N ASN A 6 -3.67 -22.35 -25.02
CA ASN A 6 -4.61 -21.31 -24.62
C ASN A 6 -4.74 -21.22 -23.08
N PHE A 7 -4.76 -22.36 -22.38
CA PHE A 7 -4.82 -22.39 -20.92
C PHE A 7 -3.58 -21.77 -20.25
N LYS A 8 -2.38 -22.09 -20.73
CA LYS A 8 -1.12 -21.50 -20.22
C LYS A 8 -1.05 -19.99 -20.47
N ALA A 9 -1.51 -19.53 -21.63
CA ALA A 9 -1.58 -18.10 -21.94
C ALA A 9 -2.51 -17.37 -20.97
N LYS A 10 -3.69 -17.94 -20.69
CA LYS A 10 -4.67 -17.38 -19.75
C LYS A 10 -4.14 -17.29 -18.31
N ILE A 11 -3.39 -18.29 -17.85
CA ILE A 11 -2.73 -18.25 -16.53
C ILE A 11 -1.70 -17.11 -16.46
N LYS A 12 -0.89 -16.95 -17.50
CA LYS A 12 0.11 -15.89 -17.57
C LYS A 12 -0.53 -14.49 -17.55
N GLU A 13 -1.65 -14.32 -18.25
CA GLU A 13 -2.43 -13.08 -18.24
C GLU A 13 -3.04 -12.79 -16.86
N MET A 14 -3.64 -13.79 -16.20
CA MET A 14 -4.17 -13.64 -14.84
C MET A 14 -3.09 -13.21 -13.84
N LYS A 15 -1.90 -13.82 -13.94
CA LYS A 15 -0.74 -13.50 -13.10
C LYS A 15 -0.27 -12.07 -13.30
N TYR A 16 -0.17 -11.62 -14.55
CA TYR A 16 0.17 -10.24 -14.89
C TYR A 16 -0.88 -9.25 -14.34
N ASN A 17 -2.17 -9.55 -14.51
CA ASN A 17 -3.25 -8.70 -14.01
C ASN A 17 -3.25 -8.60 -12.48
N ASP A 18 -2.98 -9.69 -11.77
CA ASP A 18 -2.88 -9.66 -10.30
C ASP A 18 -1.61 -8.92 -9.82
N GLU A 19 -0.49 -9.00 -10.54
CA GLU A 19 0.71 -8.17 -10.28
C GLU A 19 0.40 -6.68 -10.42
N GLN A 20 -0.29 -6.28 -11.49
CA GLN A 20 -0.71 -4.90 -11.71
C GLN A 20 -1.68 -4.44 -10.62
N ARG A 21 -2.65 -5.28 -10.23
CA ARG A 21 -3.58 -4.99 -9.14
C ARG A 21 -2.86 -4.78 -7.81
N TYR A 22 -1.84 -5.58 -7.51
CA TYR A 22 -1.04 -5.41 -6.30
C TYR A 22 -0.20 -4.11 -6.36
N THR A 23 0.32 -3.75 -7.54
CA THR A 23 1.02 -2.48 -7.79
C THR A 23 0.10 -1.29 -7.51
N ILE A 24 -1.06 -1.26 -8.15
CA ILE A 24 -2.07 -0.21 -7.98
C ILE A 24 -2.55 -0.14 -6.52
N SER A 25 -2.83 -1.28 -5.88
CA SER A 25 -3.24 -1.31 -4.47
C SER A 25 -2.17 -0.71 -3.57
N GLY A 26 -0.89 -0.99 -3.85
CA GLY A 26 0.24 -0.44 -3.11
C GLY A 26 0.36 1.08 -3.24
N LEU A 27 0.13 1.62 -4.45
CA LEU A 27 0.10 3.07 -4.67
C LEU A 27 -1.05 3.74 -3.91
N TRP A 28 -2.25 3.15 -3.95
CA TRP A 28 -3.40 3.65 -3.19
C TRP A 28 -3.13 3.66 -1.68
N ILE A 29 -2.50 2.61 -1.14
CA ILE A 29 -2.10 2.56 0.27
C ILE A 29 -1.11 3.68 0.58
N THR A 30 -0.11 3.91 -0.27
CA THR A 30 0.88 4.97 -0.07
C THR A 30 0.24 6.36 -0.12
N MET A 31 -0.63 6.62 -1.11
CA MET A 31 -1.27 7.93 -1.28
C MET A 31 -2.34 8.20 -0.22
N CYS A 32 -3.32 7.31 -0.08
CA CYS A 32 -4.39 7.49 0.91
C CYS A 32 -3.88 7.35 2.35
N GLY A 33 -2.94 6.44 2.59
CA GLY A 33 -2.29 6.32 3.90
C GLY A 33 -1.56 7.60 4.28
N TYR A 34 -0.87 8.25 3.33
CA TYR A 34 -0.22 9.53 3.59
C TYR A 34 -1.22 10.67 3.86
N ILE A 35 -2.37 10.71 3.17
CA ILE A 35 -3.43 11.69 3.47
C ILE A 35 -3.93 11.52 4.92
N VAL A 36 -4.16 10.28 5.36
CA VAL A 36 -4.57 9.99 6.75
C VAL A 36 -3.48 10.44 7.74
N LEU A 37 -2.21 10.18 7.41
CA LEU A 37 -1.08 10.60 8.21
C LEU A 37 -0.96 12.12 8.35
N MET A 38 -1.11 12.86 7.24
CA MET A 38 -1.13 14.32 7.24
C MET A 38 -2.29 14.85 8.08
N PHE A 39 -3.48 14.27 7.95
CA PHE A 39 -4.62 14.63 8.79
C PHE A 39 -4.32 14.45 10.29
N ILE A 40 -3.70 13.33 10.67
CA ILE A 40 -3.29 13.09 12.07
C ILE A 40 -2.29 14.16 12.54
N LYS A 41 -1.32 14.52 11.70
CA LYS A 41 -0.34 15.56 12.02
C LYS A 41 -1.02 16.90 12.29
N GLU A 42 -1.85 17.37 11.35
CA GLU A 42 -2.58 18.65 11.45
C GLU A 42 -3.56 18.66 12.63
N PHE A 43 -4.26 17.55 12.87
CA PHE A 43 -5.15 17.38 14.01
C PHE A 43 -4.39 17.53 15.35
N LEU A 44 -3.17 16.99 15.45
CA LEU A 44 -2.34 17.07 16.65
C LEU A 44 -1.67 18.43 16.84
N THR A 45 -1.40 19.18 15.77
CA THR A 45 -0.84 20.54 15.84
C THR A 45 -1.90 21.62 16.05
N GLY A 46 -3.19 21.28 15.93
CA GLY A 46 -4.31 22.20 16.11
C GLY A 46 -4.49 23.20 14.96
N HIS A 47 -3.78 22.98 13.85
CA HIS A 47 -3.93 23.75 12.63
C HIS A 47 -4.85 22.98 11.68
N TYR A 48 -5.95 23.59 11.26
CA TYR A 48 -6.88 22.99 10.30
C TYR A 48 -6.68 23.63 8.93
N LEU A 49 -6.70 22.82 7.86
CA LEU A 49 -6.40 23.31 6.50
C LEU A 49 -7.57 24.10 5.91
N ILE A 50 -8.83 23.68 6.19
CA ILE A 50 -10.04 24.31 5.64
C ILE A 50 -11.12 24.44 6.73
N HIS A 51 -11.58 23.31 7.26
CA HIS A 51 -12.52 23.21 8.38
C HIS A 51 -12.42 21.78 8.91
N ILE A 52 -12.38 21.59 10.23
CA ILE A 52 -12.13 20.28 10.87
C ILE A 52 -13.04 19.16 10.31
N SER A 53 -14.29 19.48 10.01
CA SER A 53 -15.28 18.53 9.49
C SER A 53 -14.95 18.00 8.10
N ILE A 54 -14.41 18.84 7.21
CA ILE A 54 -14.08 18.45 5.83
C ILE A 54 -12.82 17.59 5.83
N ASP A 55 -11.79 18.04 6.55
CA ASP A 55 -10.52 17.32 6.68
C ASP A 55 -10.74 15.93 7.30
N PHE A 56 -11.62 15.85 8.31
CA PHE A 56 -12.01 14.59 8.92
C PHE A 56 -12.74 13.65 7.96
N LEU A 57 -13.70 14.16 7.18
CA LEU A 57 -14.42 13.35 6.19
C LEU A 57 -13.45 12.76 5.16
N VAL A 58 -12.54 13.58 4.62
CA VAL A 58 -11.52 13.13 3.67
C VAL A 58 -10.63 12.05 4.31
N ALA A 59 -10.22 12.23 5.55
CA ALA A 59 -9.40 11.25 6.28
C ALA A 59 -10.14 9.91 6.46
N VAL A 60 -11.43 9.92 6.80
CA VAL A 60 -12.25 8.70 6.93
C VAL A 60 -12.35 7.95 5.60
N PHE A 61 -12.61 8.66 4.50
CA PHE A 61 -12.65 8.03 3.17
C PHE A 61 -11.29 7.46 2.75
N ALA A 62 -10.20 8.20 2.97
CA ALA A 62 -8.84 7.74 2.69
C ALA A 62 -8.45 6.53 3.55
N PHE A 63 -8.86 6.50 4.82
CA PHE A 63 -8.63 5.38 5.72
C PHE A 63 -9.39 4.13 5.25
N TYR A 64 -10.65 4.27 4.86
CA TYR A 64 -11.44 3.17 4.29
C TYR A 64 -10.79 2.59 3.03
N ILE A 65 -10.36 3.45 2.09
CA ILE A 65 -9.66 3.02 0.88
C ILE A 65 -8.38 2.27 1.25
N THR A 66 -7.58 2.80 2.16
CA THR A 66 -6.33 2.20 2.62
C THR A 66 -6.55 0.78 3.16
N LEU A 67 -7.51 0.61 4.08
CA LEU A 67 -7.86 -0.72 4.63
C LEU A 67 -8.33 -1.69 3.55
N HIS A 68 -9.23 -1.23 2.66
CA HIS A 68 -9.76 -2.06 1.59
C HIS A 68 -8.66 -2.55 0.64
N GLN A 69 -7.66 -1.70 0.36
CA GLN A 69 -6.53 -2.06 -0.49
C GLN A 69 -5.55 -3.02 0.19
N PHE A 70 -5.31 -2.86 1.49
CA PHE A 70 -4.54 -3.86 2.26
C PHE A 70 -5.17 -5.25 2.19
N ILE A 71 -6.50 -5.33 2.34
CA ILE A 71 -7.23 -6.61 2.23
C ILE A 71 -7.05 -7.22 0.83
N LYS A 72 -7.10 -6.40 -0.23
CA LYS A 72 -6.87 -6.87 -1.61
C LYS A 72 -5.46 -7.43 -1.81
N GLN A 73 -4.43 -6.72 -1.35
CA GLN A 73 -3.05 -7.23 -1.42
C GLN A 73 -2.88 -8.54 -0.66
N TYR A 74 -3.45 -8.64 0.54
CA TYR A 74 -3.40 -9.86 1.35
C TYR A 74 -4.07 -11.05 0.63
N ARG A 75 -5.21 -10.82 -0.02
CA ARG A 75 -5.88 -11.86 -0.83
C ARG A 75 -5.01 -12.36 -1.99
N ILE A 76 -4.28 -11.47 -2.67
CA ILE A 76 -3.36 -11.84 -3.75
C ILE A 76 -2.21 -12.70 -3.20
N ILE A 77 -1.61 -12.29 -2.09
CA ILE A 77 -0.54 -13.06 -1.42
C ILE A 77 -1.04 -14.47 -1.05
N LYS A 78 -2.23 -14.57 -0.46
CA LYS A 78 -2.83 -15.86 -0.09
C LYS A 78 -3.14 -16.72 -1.32
N ARG A 79 -3.64 -16.12 -2.41
CA ARG A 79 -3.98 -16.82 -3.66
C ARG A 79 -2.77 -17.51 -4.29
N TYR A 80 -1.62 -16.84 -4.34
CA TYR A 80 -0.39 -17.38 -4.93
C TYR A 80 0.54 -18.04 -3.88
N GLN A 81 0.08 -18.15 -2.63
CA GLN A 81 0.86 -18.63 -1.48
C GLN A 81 2.23 -17.93 -1.36
N LEU A 82 2.28 -16.63 -1.65
CA LEU A 82 3.50 -15.83 -1.59
C LEU A 82 3.93 -15.66 -0.14
N LYS A 83 5.19 -15.29 0.08
CA LYS A 83 5.64 -14.98 1.44
C LYS A 83 4.95 -13.71 1.89
N ILE A 84 4.50 -13.73 3.15
CA ILE A 84 3.90 -12.57 3.80
C ILE A 84 4.88 -11.39 3.93
N GLN A 85 6.18 -11.63 3.77
CA GLN A 85 7.25 -10.65 3.88
C GLN A 85 7.01 -9.39 3.03
N SER A 86 6.48 -9.54 1.81
CA SER A 86 6.14 -8.40 0.94
C SER A 86 5.12 -7.47 1.60
N PHE A 87 4.06 -8.03 2.17
CA PHE A 87 3.02 -7.28 2.88
C PHE A 87 3.55 -6.69 4.19
N SER A 88 4.32 -7.47 4.96
CA SER A 88 4.89 -7.04 6.23
C SER A 88 5.77 -5.79 6.08
N ILE A 89 6.58 -5.70 5.02
CA ILE A 89 7.41 -4.51 4.77
C ILE A 89 6.57 -3.27 4.56
N GLN A 90 5.47 -3.38 3.80
CA GLN A 90 4.57 -2.25 3.57
C GLN A 90 3.85 -1.83 4.86
N LEU A 91 3.43 -2.80 5.67
CA LEU A 91 2.80 -2.53 6.97
C LEU A 91 3.77 -1.86 7.96
N ILE A 92 5.01 -2.37 8.05
CA ILE A 92 6.08 -1.77 8.86
C ILE A 92 6.37 -0.34 8.39
N GLY A 93 6.41 -0.11 7.07
CA GLY A 93 6.57 1.23 6.50
C GLY A 93 5.52 2.22 7.02
N VAL A 94 4.24 1.82 7.03
CA VAL A 94 3.17 2.66 7.59
C VAL A 94 3.37 2.92 9.08
N ILE A 95 3.71 1.89 9.87
CA ILE A 95 3.93 2.04 11.32
C ILE A 95 5.10 3.00 11.60
N VAL A 96 6.21 2.86 10.88
CA VAL A 96 7.38 3.74 11.01
C VAL A 96 7.01 5.17 10.61
N SER A 97 6.23 5.36 9.55
CA SER A 97 5.76 6.69 9.13
C SER A 97 4.86 7.35 10.17
N ILE A 98 3.98 6.59 10.85
CA ILE A 98 3.19 7.10 11.98
C ILE A 98 4.12 7.59 13.10
N PHE A 99 5.13 6.77 13.47
CA PHE A 99 6.08 7.11 14.52
C PHE A 99 6.88 8.38 14.20
N VAL A 100 7.35 8.51 12.96
CA VAL A 100 8.06 9.70 12.48
C VAL A 100 7.19 10.95 12.61
N ILE A 101 5.92 10.91 12.19
CA ILE A 101 5.02 12.07 12.30
C ILE A 101 4.84 12.52 13.74
N VAL A 102 4.69 11.58 14.67
CA VAL A 102 4.57 11.90 16.10
C VAL A 102 5.85 12.55 16.63
N LEU A 103 7.03 12.09 16.18
CA LEU A 103 8.31 12.70 16.57
C LEU A 103 8.54 14.07 15.92
N THR A 104 8.03 14.29 14.71
CA THR A 104 8.26 15.51 13.92
C THR A 104 7.08 16.49 13.95
N LEU A 105 6.16 16.38 14.92
CA LEU A 105 4.97 17.26 15.03
C LEU A 105 5.31 18.75 14.97
N LYS A 106 6.40 19.18 15.61
CA LYS A 106 6.85 20.58 15.66
C LYS A 106 7.82 20.96 14.53
N SER A 107 8.19 20.01 13.69
CA SER A 107 9.16 20.20 12.61
C SER A 107 8.45 20.39 11.27
N PRO A 108 8.90 21.36 10.45
CA PRO A 108 8.41 21.50 9.07
C PRO A 108 8.88 20.36 8.17
N PHE A 109 9.85 19.56 8.61
CA PHE A 109 10.41 18.46 7.82
C PHE A 109 9.60 17.18 7.95
N ASP A 110 9.15 16.62 6.83
CA ASP A 110 8.38 15.36 6.77
C ASP A 110 9.03 14.35 5.81
N ILE A 111 9.54 13.24 6.38
CA ILE A 111 10.13 12.11 5.63
C ILE A 111 9.18 10.91 5.53
N SER A 112 7.98 11.02 6.10
CA SER A 112 7.05 9.91 6.31
C SER A 112 6.54 9.37 4.97
N PHE A 113 6.31 10.27 4.01
CA PHE A 113 5.99 9.90 2.63
C PHE A 113 7.13 9.11 1.97
N LEU A 114 8.37 9.58 2.11
CA LEU A 114 9.53 8.92 1.53
C LEU A 114 9.69 7.50 2.10
N ILE A 115 9.48 7.32 3.40
CA ILE A 115 9.51 6.02 4.07
C ILE A 115 8.43 5.09 3.48
N MET A 116 7.19 5.57 3.32
CA MET A 116 6.12 4.78 2.70
C MET A 116 6.45 4.38 1.25
N VAL A 117 7.03 5.29 0.47
CA VAL A 117 7.43 5.02 -0.92
C VAL A 117 8.53 3.96 -0.98
N ILE A 118 9.55 4.04 -0.13
CA ILE A 118 10.63 3.05 -0.06
C ILE A 118 10.07 1.68 0.35
N ALA A 119 9.19 1.64 1.35
CA ALA A 119 8.52 0.41 1.79
C ALA A 119 7.67 -0.21 0.68
N TYR A 120 6.91 0.62 -0.05
CA TYR A 120 6.14 0.21 -1.23
C TYR A 120 7.05 -0.39 -2.31
N ILE A 121 8.10 0.32 -2.74
CA ILE A 121 9.02 -0.16 -3.79
C ILE A 121 9.65 -1.50 -3.39
N THR A 122 10.04 -1.64 -2.13
CA THR A 122 10.67 -2.86 -1.61
C THR A 122 9.67 -4.02 -1.58
N SER A 123 8.46 -3.79 -1.09
CA SER A 123 7.35 -4.76 -1.13
C SER A 123 7.06 -5.24 -2.56
N GLN A 124 6.98 -4.32 -3.52
CA GLN A 124 6.75 -4.64 -4.93
C GLN A 124 7.87 -5.52 -5.51
N ARG A 125 9.13 -5.19 -5.23
CA ARG A 125 10.28 -5.95 -5.74
C ARG A 125 10.27 -7.39 -5.24
N ILE A 126 9.97 -7.60 -3.96
CA ILE A 126 9.93 -8.94 -3.36
C ILE A 126 8.75 -9.73 -3.94
N MET A 127 7.57 -9.12 -4.00
CA MET A 127 6.37 -9.75 -4.56
C MET A 127 6.59 -10.19 -6.01
N LYS A 128 7.12 -9.31 -6.88
CA LYS A 128 7.41 -9.63 -8.29
C LYS A 128 8.42 -10.77 -8.42
N LYS A 129 9.46 -10.76 -7.61
CA LYS A 129 10.47 -11.83 -7.58
C LYS A 129 9.82 -13.17 -7.23
N GLU A 130 9.00 -13.21 -6.18
CA GLU A 130 8.34 -14.45 -5.74
C GLU A 130 7.30 -14.98 -6.71
N ILE A 131 6.50 -14.09 -7.29
CA ILE A 131 5.53 -14.42 -8.33
C ILE A 131 6.26 -15.08 -9.51
N ASN A 132 7.39 -14.52 -9.98
CA ASN A 132 8.14 -15.10 -11.10
C ASN A 132 8.83 -16.44 -10.76
N LEU A 133 9.28 -16.62 -9.52
CA LEU A 133 9.89 -17.87 -9.04
C LEU A 133 8.90 -19.03 -8.95
N LYS A 134 7.64 -18.76 -8.60
CA LYS A 134 6.58 -19.79 -8.62
C LYS A 134 6.11 -20.06 -10.05
N ARG A 135 6.60 -21.16 -10.62
CA ARG A 135 6.04 -21.79 -11.83
C ARG A 135 4.79 -22.58 -11.41
N LEU A 136 3.63 -21.93 -11.51
CA LEU A 136 2.33 -22.61 -11.57
C LEU A 136 2.04 -22.97 -13.03
#